data_AF-A0A850M2D2-F1
#
_entry.id   AF-A0A850M2D2-F1
#
_cell.length_a   1.000
_cell.length_b   1.000
_cell.length_c   1.000
_cell.angle_alpha   90.00
_cell.angle_beta   90.00
_cell.angle_gamma   90.00
#
_symmetry.space_group_name_H-M   'P 1'
#
loop_
_entity.id
_entity.type
_entity.pdbx_description
1 polymer ?
#
loop_
_entity_poly.entity_id
_entity_poly.type
_entity_poly.pdbx_seq_one_letter_code
_entity_poly.pdbx_strand_id
1 'polypeptide(L)' 'MKRDPIENDPEMKKIIDKAYKEAEIILAKHERRGKVGFSKIFARKVKEILKEKYGIDWKTPSEMNPRLKFD' A
#
# COMPACT_ATOMS: atom_id res chain seq x y z
N MET A 1 -19.66 5.16 9.30
CA MET A 1 -18.49 4.47 8.70
C MET A 1 -18.27 3.18 9.46
N LYS A 2 -18.55 2.01 8.87
CA LYS A 2 -18.12 0.73 9.43
C LYS A 2 -16.63 0.60 9.13
N ARG A 3 -15.78 0.85 10.13
CA ARG A 3 -14.34 0.61 10.07
C ARG A 3 -14.14 -0.90 9.95
N ASP A 4 -13.36 -1.33 8.96
CA ASP A 4 -13.07 -2.75 8.74
C ASP A 4 -12.21 -3.27 9.92
N PRO A 5 -12.52 -4.42 10.54
CA PRO A 5 -11.77 -4.95 11.68
C PRO A 5 -10.28 -5.21 11.39
N ILE A 6 -9.92 -5.37 10.11
CA ILE A 6 -8.54 -5.57 9.64
C ILE A 6 -7.66 -4.35 9.92
N GLU A 7 -8.21 -3.13 9.95
CA GLU A 7 -7.43 -1.91 10.21
C GLU A 7 -6.88 -1.84 11.64
N ASN A 8 -7.41 -2.64 12.57
CA ASN A 8 -6.98 -2.71 13.98
C ASN A 8 -6.14 -3.95 14.31
N ASP A 9 -5.81 -4.79 13.32
CA ASP A 9 -4.92 -5.93 13.55
C ASP A 9 -3.46 -5.43 13.63
N PRO A 10 -2.80 -5.50 14.80
CA PRO A 10 -1.43 -5.03 14.97
C PRO A 10 -0.43 -5.84 14.13
N GLU A 11 -0.75 -7.10 13.80
CA GLU A 11 0.06 -7.95 12.93
C GLU A 11 -0.05 -7.52 11.48
N MET A 12 -1.27 -7.22 11.02
CA MET A 12 -1.51 -6.69 9.68
C MET A 12 -0.78 -5.35 9.50
N LYS A 13 -0.84 -4.45 10.49
CA LYS A 13 -0.11 -3.18 10.46
C LYS A 13 1.41 -3.40 10.31
N LYS A 14 1.99 -4.35 11.05
CA LYS A 14 3.42 -4.68 10.94
C LYS A 14 3.78 -5.22 9.56
N ILE A 15 2.93 -6.05 8.97
CA ILE A 15 3.14 -6.62 7.63
C ILE A 15 3.11 -5.51 6.58
N ILE A 16 2.13 -4.61 6.66
CA ILE A 16 2.01 -3.45 5.78
C ILE A 16 3.24 -2.54 5.94
N ASP A 17 3.62 -2.17 7.17
CA ASP A 17 4.79 -1.32 7.42
C ASP A 17 6.08 -1.93 6.83
N LYS A 18 6.23 -3.26 6.89
CA LYS A 18 7.34 -3.97 6.23
C LYS A 18 7.27 -3.86 4.71
N ALA A 19 6.11 -4.09 4.11
CA ALA A 19 5.92 -3.97 2.67
C ALA A 19 6.17 -2.54 2.16
N TYR A 20 5.78 -1.52 2.94
CA TYR A 20 6.07 -0.11 2.64
C TYR A 20 7.58 0.16 2.62
N LYS A 21 8.31 -0.23 3.67
CA LYS A 21 9.77 -0.06 3.74
C LYS A 21 10.48 -0.76 2.59
N GLU A 22 10.03 -1.94 2.23
CA GLU A 22 10.59 -2.67 1.11
C GLU A 22 10.30 -1.98 -0.24
N ALA A 23 9.07 -1.50 -0.45
CA ALA A 23 8.75 -0.72 -1.63
C ALA A 23 9.59 0.57 -1.73
N GLU A 24 9.88 1.23 -0.60
CA GLU A 24 10.77 2.40 -0.57
C GLU A 24 12.20 2.06 -0.99
N ILE A 25 12.74 0.93 -0.52
CA ILE A 25 14.08 0.46 -0.89
C ILE A 25 14.13 0.10 -2.38
N ILE A 26 13.15 -0.68 -2.88
CA ILE A 26 13.09 -1.12 -4.28
C ILE A 26 12.95 0.08 -5.22
N LEU A 27 12.08 1.03 -4.87
CA LEU A 27 11.81 2.21 -5.69
C LEU A 27 12.74 3.37 -5.35
N ALA A 28 13.80 3.15 -4.56
CA ALA A 28 14.62 4.23 -4.04
C ALA A 28 15.27 5.07 -5.14
N LYS A 29 15.64 4.42 -6.24
CA LYS A 29 16.27 5.01 -7.43
C LYS A 29 15.33 5.08 -8.64
N HIS A 30 14.02 4.91 -8.43
CA HIS A 30 13.06 4.95 -9.51
C HIS A 30 13.05 6.34 -10.16
N GLU A 31 13.10 6.42 -11.48
CA GLU A 31 13.15 7.66 -12.28
C GLU A 31 12.00 8.65 -12.01
N ARG A 32 10.89 8.13 -11.50
CA ARG A 32 9.69 8.89 -11.12
C ARG A 32 9.63 9.25 -9.64
N ARG A 33 10.59 8.85 -8.81
CA ARG A 33 10.60 9.22 -7.38
C ARG A 33 10.57 10.74 -7.24
N GLY A 34 9.65 11.26 -6.42
CA GLY A 34 9.42 12.70 -6.26
C GLY A 34 8.64 13.37 -7.39
N LYS A 35 8.17 12.63 -8.40
CA LYS A 35 7.36 13.16 -9.51
C LYS A 35 5.88 12.77 -9.35
N VAL A 36 5.01 13.54 -10.01
CA VAL A 36 3.57 13.24 -10.09
C VAL A 36 3.34 11.83 -10.61
N GLY A 37 2.44 11.08 -9.96
CA GLY A 37 2.11 9.70 -10.31
C GLY A 37 3.02 8.64 -9.68
N PHE A 38 4.09 9.01 -8.98
CA PHE A 38 4.91 8.06 -8.22
C PHE A 38 4.12 7.32 -7.14
N SER A 39 3.16 7.99 -6.50
CA SER A 39 2.30 7.39 -5.48
C SER A 39 1.56 6.15 -6.00
N LYS A 40 1.10 6.15 -7.26
CA LYS A 40 0.45 4.99 -7.89
C LYS A 40 1.44 3.84 -8.11
N ILE A 41 2.67 4.15 -8.51
CA ILE A 41 3.74 3.16 -8.71
C ILE A 41 4.12 2.53 -7.37
N PHE A 42 4.28 3.36 -6.36
CA PHE A 42 4.58 2.93 -5.00
C PHE A 42 3.47 2.03 -4.43
N ALA A 43 2.21 2.45 -4.50
CA ALA A 43 1.07 1.67 -4.04
C ALA A 43 0.94 0.32 -4.76
N ARG A 44 1.18 0.28 -6.07
CA ARG A 44 1.22 -0.98 -6.84
C ARG A 44 2.32 -1.90 -6.34
N LYS A 45 3.54 -1.38 -6.10
CA LYS A 45 4.66 -2.18 -5.60
C LYS A 45 4.39 -2.75 -4.21
N VAL A 46 3.78 -1.96 -3.31
CA VAL A 46 3.35 -2.45 -1.98
C VAL A 46 2.38 -3.62 -2.12
N LYS A 47 1.38 -3.54 -3.01
CA LYS A 47 0.44 -4.65 -3.26
C LYS A 47 1.12 -5.90 -3.78
N GLU A 48 2.04 -5.75 -4.74
CA GLU A 48 2.83 -6.86 -5.25
C GLU A 48 3.59 -7.56 -4.12
N ILE A 49 4.25 -6.80 -3.25
CA ILE A 49 4.99 -7.35 -2.09
C ILE A 49 4.04 -8.07 -1.12
N LEU A 50 2.89 -7.47 -0.80
CA LEU A 50 1.90 -8.07 0.10
C LEU A 50 1.36 -9.38 -0.45
N LYS A 51 1.08 -9.43 -1.76
CA LYS A 51 0.58 -10.63 -2.43
C LYS A 51 1.65 -11.72 -2.53
N GLU A 52 2.85 -11.37 -2.99
CA GLU A 52 3.93 -12.33 -3.25
C GLU A 52 4.52 -12.91 -1.96
N LYS A 53 4.72 -12.08 -0.93
CA LYS A 53 5.41 -12.51 0.30
C LYS A 53 4.48 -12.98 1.41
N TYR A 54 3.28 -12.42 1.48
CA TYR A 54 2.36 -12.67 2.58
C TYR A 54 1.06 -13.33 2.12
N GLY A 55 0.85 -13.50 0.81
CA GLY A 55 -0.40 -14.06 0.27
C GLY A 55 -1.60 -13.13 0.48
N ILE A 56 -1.37 -11.85 0.80
CA ILE A 56 -2.42 -10.89 1.15
C ILE A 56 -2.83 -10.13 -0.09
N ASP A 57 -4.09 -10.31 -0.51
CA ASP A 57 -4.70 -9.51 -1.57
C ASP A 57 -5.17 -8.17 -0.99
N TRP A 58 -4.22 -7.23 -0.86
CA TRP A 58 -4.49 -5.92 -0.26
C TRP A 58 -5.17 -4.98 -1.26
N LYS A 59 -6.43 -4.65 -1.00
CA LYS A 59 -7.16 -3.62 -1.75
C LYS A 59 -6.87 -2.26 -1.13
N THR A 60 -6.43 -1.32 -1.95
CA THR A 60 -6.22 0.07 -1.47
C THR A 60 -7.54 0.71 -1.06
N PRO A 61 -7.54 1.69 -0.14
CA PRO A 61 -8.75 2.46 0.20
C PRO A 61 -9.45 3.05 -1.04
N SER A 62 -8.70 3.43 -2.07
CA SER A 62 -9.24 3.91 -3.37
C SER A 62 -10.04 2.86 -4.15
N GLU A 63 -9.79 1.57 -3.91
CA GLU A 63 -10.50 0.43 -4.54
C GLU A 63 -11.64 -0.10 -3.66
N MET A 64 -11.52 0.02 -2.33
CA MET A 64 -12.60 -0.34 -1.40
C MET A 64 -13.61 0.79 -1.20
N ASN A 65 -13.21 2.03 -1.44
CA ASN A 65 -14.01 3.24 -1.23
C ASN A 65 -13.82 4.22 -2.40
N PRO A 66 -14.40 3.94 -3.58
CA PRO A 66 -14.28 4.82 -4.76
C PRO A 66 -14.88 6.23 -4.56
N ARG A 67 -15.48 6.51 -3.40
CA ARG A 67 -16.06 7.83 -3.03
C ARG A 67 -15.23 8.62 -2.01
N LEU A 68 -14.14 8.09 -1.46
CA LEU A 68 -13.24 8.90 -0.63
C LEU A 68 -12.29 9.69 -1.52
N LYS A 69 -12.68 10.93 -1.82
CA LYS A 69 -11.71 11.99 -2.12
C LYS A 69 -10.89 12.19 -0.84
N PHE A 70 -9.60 11.90 -0.90
CA PHE A 70 -8.67 12.56 0.01
C PHE A 70 -8.66 14.02 -0.42
N ASP A 71 -9.21 14.89 0.42
CA ASP A 71 -9.04 16.35 0.33
C ASP A 71 -7.60 16.70 0.71
#